data_AF-A0A4Y9YAW9-F1
#
_entry.id   AF-A0A4Y9YAW9-F1
#
_cell.length_a   1.000
_cell.length_b   1.000
_cell.length_c   1.000
_cell.angle_alpha   90.00
_cell.angle_beta   90.00
_cell.angle_gamma   90.00
#
_symmetry.space_group_name_H-M   'P 1'
#
loop_
_entity.id
_entity.type
_entity.pdbx_description
1 polymer ?
#
loop_
_entity_poly.entity_id
_entity_poly.type
_entity_poly.pdbx_seq_one_letter_code
_entity_poly.pdbx_strand_id
1 'polypeptide(L)'
;MFALAWFAAFLAASAPAMASILGRQPEIPASCAGLPQGSLGSLSYNFTLSAYNLDKPNANSTGVPLVLALGPPGTSAAASEWVIATQKTAGSDDWPYWTMVNGVLTPQPGPNEQGLGAYASTVDQGDVPVFIVTIAESDPNPADIYCGADESDEYLVLSVNNNPDGFSLCTATDDYDQNVVVYEAEQSNSAYNYDTCYAVHIYIVPYTA
;
A
#
# COMPACT_ATOMS: atom_id res chain seq x y z
N MET A 1 -19.49 3.06 -85.94
CA MET A 1 -20.37 3.36 -84.80
C MET A 1 -19.95 2.47 -83.64
N PHE A 2 -19.95 3.05 -82.44
CA PHE A 2 -19.37 2.58 -81.18
C PHE A 2 -19.95 1.26 -80.65
N ALA A 3 -19.11 0.44 -79.99
CA ALA A 3 -19.54 -0.38 -78.84
C ALA A 3 -18.31 -0.82 -78.01
N LEU A 4 -18.05 -0.10 -76.91
CA LEU A 4 -17.16 -0.52 -75.82
C LEU A 4 -18.04 -1.14 -74.71
N ALA A 5 -17.76 -2.38 -74.34
CA ALA A 5 -18.35 -3.03 -73.17
C ALA A 5 -17.24 -3.32 -72.15
N TRP A 6 -17.28 -2.62 -71.00
CA TRP A 6 -16.47 -2.89 -69.83
C TRP A 6 -17.35 -3.53 -68.76
N PHE A 7 -17.04 -4.76 -68.37
CA PHE A 7 -17.60 -5.42 -67.19
C PHE A 7 -16.56 -5.37 -66.08
N ALA A 8 -16.83 -4.56 -65.04
CA ALA A 8 -16.08 -4.60 -63.79
C ALA A 8 -16.93 -5.33 -62.74
N ALA A 9 -16.50 -6.52 -62.33
CA ALA A 9 -17.12 -7.30 -61.27
C ALA A 9 -16.57 -6.86 -59.91
N PHE A 10 -17.45 -6.35 -59.04
CA PHE A 10 -17.14 -6.09 -57.64
C PHE A 10 -17.35 -7.37 -56.82
N LEU A 11 -16.27 -7.93 -56.25
CA LEU A 11 -16.34 -8.92 -55.19
C LEU A 11 -16.40 -8.18 -53.84
N ALA A 12 -17.57 -8.21 -53.19
CA ALA A 12 -17.75 -7.77 -51.82
C ALA A 12 -17.38 -8.91 -50.86
N ALA A 13 -16.25 -8.78 -50.17
CA ALA A 13 -15.86 -9.68 -49.09
C ALA A 13 -16.47 -9.18 -47.78
N SER A 14 -17.48 -9.89 -47.26
CA SER A 14 -18.05 -9.65 -45.94
C SER A 14 -17.20 -10.35 -44.88
N ALA A 15 -16.39 -9.61 -44.13
CA ALA A 15 -15.69 -10.12 -42.96
C ALA A 15 -16.65 -10.13 -41.74
N PRO A 16 -16.81 -11.25 -41.02
CA PRO A 16 -17.53 -11.24 -39.75
C PRO A 16 -16.68 -10.54 -38.70
N ALA A 17 -17.15 -9.40 -38.21
CA ALA A 17 -16.59 -8.74 -37.05
C ALA A 17 -16.88 -9.62 -35.82
N MET A 18 -15.87 -10.33 -35.32
CA MET A 18 -15.95 -10.99 -34.02
C MET A 18 -15.99 -9.90 -32.95
N ALA A 19 -17.16 -9.71 -32.34
CA ALA A 19 -17.29 -8.91 -31.14
C ALA A 19 -16.53 -9.62 -30.02
N SER A 20 -15.32 -9.14 -29.72
CA SER A 20 -14.61 -9.51 -28.51
C SER A 20 -15.47 -9.07 -27.33
N ILE A 21 -16.04 -10.04 -26.61
CA ILE A 21 -16.58 -9.82 -25.27
C ILE A 21 -15.37 -9.48 -24.39
N LEU A 22 -15.03 -8.20 -24.34
CA LEU A 22 -14.23 -7.65 -23.26
C LEU A 22 -15.11 -7.81 -22.02
N GLY A 23 -14.94 -8.94 -21.32
CA GLY A 23 -15.45 -9.07 -19.96
C GLY A 23 -14.97 -7.84 -19.19
N ARG A 24 -15.87 -7.20 -18.43
CA ARG A 24 -15.52 -6.06 -17.56
C ARG A 24 -14.25 -6.45 -16.81
N GLN A 25 -13.11 -5.89 -17.18
CA GLN A 25 -11.94 -5.98 -16.30
C GLN A 25 -12.40 -5.33 -15.00
N PRO A 26 -12.24 -5.99 -13.85
CA PRO A 26 -12.40 -5.31 -12.57
C PRO A 26 -11.53 -4.06 -12.66
N GLU A 27 -12.14 -2.90 -12.43
CA GLU A 27 -11.47 -1.61 -12.50
C GLU A 27 -10.34 -1.68 -11.47
N ILE A 28 -9.10 -1.84 -11.95
CA ILE A 28 -7.92 -1.81 -11.10
C ILE A 28 -7.86 -0.38 -10.56
N PRO A 29 -7.90 -0.17 -9.23
CA PRO A 29 -7.81 1.17 -8.68
C PRO A 29 -6.55 1.88 -9.18
N ALA A 30 -6.57 3.20 -9.28
CA ALA A 30 -5.40 3.96 -9.73
C ALA A 30 -4.15 3.66 -8.89
N SER A 31 -4.35 3.40 -7.59
CA SER A 31 -3.30 2.97 -6.65
C SER A 31 -2.64 1.64 -6.99
N CYS A 32 -3.23 0.85 -7.87
CA CYS A 32 -2.74 -0.45 -8.33
C CYS A 32 -2.33 -0.47 -9.81
N ALA A 33 -2.36 0.67 -10.49
CA ALA A 33 -2.00 0.77 -11.91
C ALA A 33 -0.53 0.35 -12.15
N GLY A 34 -0.31 -0.51 -13.15
CA GLY A 34 1.04 -0.96 -13.52
C GLY A 34 1.61 -2.11 -12.68
N LEU A 35 0.92 -2.54 -11.62
CA LEU A 35 1.29 -3.71 -10.84
C LEU A 35 0.84 -5.03 -11.52
N PRO A 36 1.37 -6.20 -11.10
CA PRO A 36 0.99 -7.50 -11.65
C PRO A 36 -0.52 -7.77 -11.58
N GLN A 37 -0.98 -8.59 -12.51
CA GLN A 37 -2.37 -9.08 -12.49
C GLN A 37 -2.60 -9.89 -11.21
N GLY A 38 -3.63 -9.53 -10.45
CA GLY A 38 -3.88 -10.11 -9.13
C GLY A 38 -3.77 -9.08 -8.00
N SER A 39 -3.16 -7.92 -8.29
CA SER A 39 -3.07 -6.81 -7.34
C SER A 39 -4.43 -6.19 -7.02
N LEU A 40 -4.64 -5.83 -5.75
CA LEU A 40 -5.94 -5.41 -5.22
C LEU A 40 -5.81 -4.13 -4.37
N GLY A 41 -6.64 -3.12 -4.65
CA GLY A 41 -6.80 -1.95 -3.78
C GLY A 41 -7.88 -2.12 -2.72
N SER A 42 -8.60 -3.24 -2.73
CA SER A 42 -9.60 -3.59 -1.73
C SER A 42 -9.43 -5.04 -1.30
N LEU A 43 -9.31 -5.27 0.00
CA LEU A 43 -9.16 -6.62 0.57
C LEU A 43 -10.41 -6.98 1.38
N SER A 44 -10.90 -8.21 1.20
CA SER A 44 -12.11 -8.69 1.87
C SER A 44 -11.87 -9.27 3.27
N TYR A 45 -10.63 -9.16 3.76
CA TYR A 45 -10.19 -9.72 5.03
C TYR A 45 -9.36 -8.68 5.79
N ASN A 46 -9.37 -8.80 7.11
CA ASN A 46 -8.50 -8.03 7.98
C ASN A 46 -7.09 -8.61 7.91
N PHE A 47 -6.07 -7.78 8.03
CA PHE A 47 -4.68 -8.23 7.92
C PHE A 47 -3.76 -7.50 8.90
N THR A 48 -2.59 -8.07 9.13
CA THR A 48 -1.45 -7.42 9.77
C THR A 48 -0.37 -7.12 8.74
N LEU A 49 0.55 -6.25 9.12
CA LEU A 49 1.71 -5.91 8.29
C LEU A 49 2.95 -6.57 8.87
N SER A 50 3.85 -7.03 8.01
CA SER A 50 5.15 -7.54 8.43
C SER A 50 6.23 -7.11 7.45
N ALA A 51 7.37 -6.68 7.96
CA ALA A 51 8.53 -6.31 7.14
C ALA A 51 9.37 -7.56 6.88
N TYR A 52 9.44 -7.96 5.62
CA TYR A 52 10.28 -9.04 5.13
C TYR A 52 11.58 -8.48 4.58
N ASN A 53 12.71 -8.82 5.22
CA ASN A 53 14.03 -8.41 4.79
C ASN A 53 14.43 -9.12 3.50
N LEU A 54 14.89 -8.34 2.50
CA LEU A 54 15.29 -8.86 1.19
C LEU A 54 16.77 -9.31 1.12
N ASP A 55 17.61 -8.73 1.99
CA ASP A 55 19.06 -8.90 1.96
C ASP A 55 19.57 -9.90 3.00
N LYS A 56 18.79 -10.16 4.04
CA LYS A 56 19.19 -10.98 5.19
C LYS A 56 18.12 -12.03 5.52
N PRO A 57 18.52 -13.15 6.15
CA PRO A 57 17.56 -14.14 6.61
C PRO A 57 16.55 -13.52 7.60
N ASN A 58 15.27 -13.82 7.37
CA ASN A 58 14.20 -13.49 8.30
C ASN A 58 14.10 -14.55 9.40
N ALA A 59 13.78 -14.14 10.62
CA ALA A 59 13.60 -15.07 11.74
C ALA A 59 12.40 -16.00 11.54
N ASN A 60 11.41 -15.55 10.75
CA ASN A 60 10.13 -16.19 10.51
C ASN A 60 9.80 -16.09 9.01
N SER A 61 8.86 -16.90 8.48
CA SER A 61 8.45 -16.83 7.07
C SER A 61 7.85 -15.48 6.67
N THR A 62 7.20 -14.78 7.61
CA THR A 62 6.55 -13.48 7.38
C THR A 62 7.44 -12.27 7.65
N GLY A 63 8.64 -12.45 8.22
CA GLY A 63 9.50 -11.35 8.64
C GLY A 63 9.19 -10.81 10.04
N VAL A 64 9.40 -9.51 10.25
CA VAL A 64 9.21 -8.81 11.53
C VAL A 64 7.84 -8.13 11.56
N PRO A 65 6.98 -8.37 12.58
CA PRO A 65 5.68 -7.71 12.67
C PRO A 65 5.78 -6.19 12.75
N LEU A 66 4.88 -5.52 12.03
CA LEU A 66 4.72 -4.07 12.02
C LEU A 66 3.40 -3.69 12.70
N VAL A 67 3.44 -2.60 13.44
CA VAL A 67 2.28 -2.04 14.17
C VAL A 67 2.19 -0.54 13.90
N LEU A 68 1.01 0.03 14.16
CA LEU A 68 0.87 1.48 14.26
C LEU A 68 1.41 1.93 15.62
N ALA A 69 2.40 2.82 15.61
CA ALA A 69 3.07 3.32 16.79
C ALA A 69 2.97 4.84 16.88
N LEU A 70 3.08 5.40 18.09
CA LEU A 70 3.25 6.83 18.28
C LEU A 70 4.49 7.30 17.50
N GLY A 71 4.29 8.25 16.62
CA GLY A 71 5.35 8.94 15.88
C GLY A 71 5.81 10.20 16.61
N PRO A 72 6.46 11.12 15.88
CA PRO A 72 6.95 12.37 16.44
C PRO A 72 5.81 13.16 17.09
N PRO A 73 6.11 13.97 18.12
CA PRO A 73 5.11 14.84 18.71
C PRO A 73 4.58 15.81 17.64
N GLY A 74 3.33 15.58 17.24
CA GLY A 74 2.63 16.46 16.31
C GLY A 74 2.42 17.86 16.88
N THR A 75 1.99 18.78 16.02
CA THR A 75 1.74 20.19 16.41
C THR A 75 0.37 20.42 17.04
N SER A 76 -0.50 19.41 17.02
CA SER A 76 -1.88 19.48 17.51
C SER A 76 -2.02 18.82 18.88
N ALA A 77 -2.80 19.43 19.78
CA ALA A 77 -3.21 18.80 21.03
C ALA A 77 -4.44 17.88 20.86
N ALA A 78 -5.14 17.97 19.71
CA ALA A 78 -6.38 17.23 19.43
C ALA A 78 -6.18 16.04 18.48
N ALA A 79 -4.99 15.92 17.89
CA ALA A 79 -4.61 14.84 17.00
C ALA A 79 -3.15 14.46 17.26
N SER A 80 -2.83 13.20 17.05
CA SER A 80 -1.48 12.68 17.21
C SER A 80 -1.01 12.08 15.89
N GLU A 81 0.29 12.19 15.62
CA GLU A 81 0.93 11.59 14.46
C GLU A 81 1.45 10.22 14.84
N TRP A 82 1.10 9.22 14.04
CA TRP A 82 1.47 7.83 14.24
C TRP A 82 2.14 7.30 12.99
N VAL A 83 3.04 6.34 13.15
CA VAL A 83 3.87 5.80 12.08
C VAL A 83 3.81 4.27 12.10
N ILE A 84 4.22 3.64 11.00
CA ILE A 84 4.38 2.19 10.96
C ILE A 84 5.78 1.84 11.48
N ALA A 85 5.83 1.08 12.57
CA ALA A 85 7.09 0.70 13.20
C ALA A 85 7.12 -0.79 13.54
N THR A 86 8.30 -1.34 13.81
CA THR A 86 8.42 -2.72 14.27
C THR A 86 7.80 -2.87 15.66
N GLN A 87 7.00 -3.93 15.86
CA GLN A 87 6.32 -4.19 17.14
C GLN A 87 7.29 -4.22 18.33
N LYS A 88 8.51 -4.75 18.11
CA LYS A 88 9.56 -4.85 19.12
C LYS A 88 9.94 -3.49 19.72
N THR A 89 9.94 -2.42 18.92
CA THR A 89 10.33 -1.07 19.38
C THR A 89 9.13 -0.23 19.81
N ALA A 90 7.95 -0.45 19.22
CA ALA A 90 6.73 0.29 19.55
C ALA A 90 6.11 -0.11 20.90
N GLY A 91 6.21 -1.38 21.29
CA GLY A 91 5.80 -1.87 22.61
C GLY A 91 4.28 -2.02 22.84
N SER A 92 3.42 -1.53 21.94
CA SER A 92 1.96 -1.67 21.99
C SER A 92 1.40 -2.19 20.66
N ASP A 93 0.27 -2.90 20.73
CA ASP A 93 -0.57 -3.36 19.61
C ASP A 93 -2.01 -2.81 19.78
N ASP A 94 -2.12 -1.55 20.18
CA ASP A 94 -3.41 -0.88 20.37
C ASP A 94 -4.21 -0.73 19.06
N TRP A 95 -3.58 -1.02 17.91
CA TRP A 95 -4.16 -1.05 16.56
C TRP A 95 -3.90 -2.42 15.89
N PRO A 96 -4.63 -3.47 16.30
CA PRO A 96 -4.21 -4.87 16.10
C PRO A 96 -4.26 -5.38 14.66
N TYR A 97 -4.98 -4.70 13.78
CA TYR A 97 -5.12 -5.10 12.38
C TYR A 97 -5.49 -3.92 11.50
N TRP A 98 -5.46 -4.17 10.20
CA TRP A 98 -5.64 -3.21 9.13
C TRP A 98 -6.74 -3.67 8.20
N THR A 99 -7.34 -2.71 7.51
CA THR A 99 -8.22 -2.96 6.37
C THR A 99 -7.74 -2.12 5.19
N MET A 100 -8.12 -2.51 3.98
CA MET A 100 -7.83 -1.75 2.77
C MET A 100 -9.05 -1.72 1.86
N VAL A 101 -9.51 -0.52 1.51
CA VAL A 101 -10.67 -0.32 0.64
C VAL A 101 -10.37 0.82 -0.32
N ASN A 102 -10.46 0.56 -1.62
CA ASN A 102 -10.21 1.51 -2.70
C ASN A 102 -8.87 2.24 -2.57
N GLY A 103 -7.83 1.53 -2.14
CA GLY A 103 -6.48 2.04 -1.95
C GLY A 103 -6.27 2.83 -0.66
N VAL A 104 -7.28 2.94 0.20
CA VAL A 104 -7.15 3.52 1.53
C VAL A 104 -6.74 2.43 2.51
N LEU A 105 -5.57 2.57 3.14
CA LEU A 105 -5.08 1.71 4.21
C LEU A 105 -5.55 2.26 5.56
N THR A 106 -6.30 1.47 6.34
CA THR A 106 -6.92 1.93 7.60
C THR A 106 -6.57 1.01 8.78
N PRO A 107 -5.72 1.47 9.71
CA PRO A 107 -5.53 0.80 11.00
C PRO A 107 -6.86 0.74 11.76
N GLN A 108 -7.13 -0.36 12.45
CA GLN A 108 -8.37 -0.57 13.20
C GLN A 108 -8.13 -0.45 14.70
N PRO A 109 -8.91 0.38 15.42
CA PRO A 109 -8.64 0.64 16.83
C PRO A 109 -8.95 -0.60 17.68
N GLY A 110 -8.05 -0.90 18.59
CA GLY A 110 -8.24 -1.88 19.64
C GLY A 110 -9.11 -1.34 20.79
N PRO A 111 -9.29 -2.12 21.87
CA PRO A 111 -10.15 -1.74 22.99
C PRO A 111 -9.77 -0.44 23.69
N ASN A 112 -8.49 -0.07 23.70
CA ASN A 112 -7.98 1.14 24.36
C ASN A 112 -8.15 2.41 23.51
N GLU A 113 -8.34 2.26 22.20
CA GLU A 113 -8.42 3.36 21.22
C GLU A 113 -9.83 3.52 20.64
N GLN A 114 -10.84 2.97 21.32
CA GLN A 114 -12.23 3.02 20.86
C GLN A 114 -12.71 4.47 20.69
N GLY A 115 -13.34 4.74 19.55
CA GLY A 115 -13.84 6.07 19.20
C GLY A 115 -12.82 6.95 18.48
N LEU A 116 -11.60 6.46 18.26
CA LEU A 116 -10.61 7.10 17.40
C LEU A 116 -10.62 6.53 15.98
N GLY A 117 -10.15 7.33 15.04
CA GLY A 117 -9.84 6.94 13.67
C GLY A 117 -8.40 7.30 13.33
N ALA A 118 -7.78 6.49 12.48
CA ALA A 118 -6.43 6.70 11.98
C ALA A 118 -6.46 6.87 10.45
N TYR A 119 -5.98 8.00 9.97
CA TYR A 119 -6.11 8.41 8.58
C TYR A 119 -4.74 8.59 7.93
N ALA A 120 -4.45 7.79 6.91
CA ALA A 120 -3.20 7.87 6.16
C ALA A 120 -3.08 9.22 5.43
N SER A 121 -1.90 9.82 5.51
CA SER A 121 -1.54 10.98 4.69
C SER A 121 -0.97 10.54 3.34
N THR A 122 -0.79 11.49 2.41
CA THR A 122 0.02 11.23 1.22
C THR A 122 1.46 10.90 1.63
N VAL A 123 2.15 10.13 0.80
CA VAL A 123 3.53 9.69 1.05
C VAL A 123 4.36 10.04 -0.17
N ASP A 124 5.35 10.90 0.01
CA ASP A 124 6.35 11.25 -0.99
C ASP A 124 7.66 10.48 -0.75
N GLN A 125 8.59 10.57 -1.71
CA GLN A 125 9.91 10.00 -1.58
C GLN A 125 10.61 10.50 -0.31
N GLY A 126 11.21 9.57 0.45
CA GLY A 126 11.93 9.85 1.68
C GLY A 126 11.04 9.93 2.91
N ASP A 127 9.71 9.91 2.78
CA ASP A 127 8.79 10.05 3.90
C ASP A 127 8.67 8.78 4.75
N VAL A 128 8.43 8.98 6.04
CA VAL A 128 7.84 7.96 6.92
C VAL A 128 6.33 7.98 6.69
N PRO A 129 5.65 6.87 6.37
CA PRO A 129 4.19 6.87 6.24
C PRO A 129 3.51 7.26 7.56
N VAL A 130 2.87 8.43 7.57
CA VAL A 130 2.19 9.00 8.75
C VAL A 130 0.68 8.81 8.69
N PHE A 131 0.10 8.51 9.85
CA PHE A 131 -1.31 8.45 10.13
C PHE A 131 -1.68 9.53 11.15
N ILE A 132 -2.72 10.29 10.85
CA ILE A 132 -3.31 11.21 11.82
C ILE A 132 -4.34 10.44 12.62
N VAL A 133 -4.09 10.30 13.92
CA VAL A 133 -5.01 9.68 14.87
C VAL A 133 -5.76 10.76 15.62
N THR A 134 -7.09 10.75 15.49
CA THR A 134 -8.00 11.70 16.14
C THR A 134 -9.36 11.04 16.41
N ILE A 135 -10.33 11.81 16.93
CA ILE A 135 -11.71 11.34 17.12
C ILE A 135 -12.26 10.89 15.76
N ALA A 136 -12.89 9.72 15.71
CA ALA A 136 -13.40 9.15 14.47
C ALA A 136 -14.33 10.14 13.73
N GLU A 137 -13.93 10.47 12.51
CA GLU A 137 -14.64 11.36 11.59
C GLU A 137 -15.67 10.57 10.77
N SER A 138 -16.78 11.24 10.43
CA SER A 138 -17.85 10.64 9.62
C SER A 138 -17.55 10.63 8.12
N ASP A 139 -16.70 11.53 7.65
CA ASP A 139 -16.35 11.70 6.24
C ASP A 139 -14.87 12.10 6.10
N PRO A 140 -13.94 11.20 6.49
CA PRO A 140 -12.52 11.47 6.37
C PRO A 140 -12.08 11.42 4.90
N ASN A 141 -11.01 12.15 4.56
CA ASN A 141 -10.39 12.11 3.23
C ASN A 141 -8.94 11.60 3.32
N PRO A 142 -8.73 10.32 3.68
CA PRO A 142 -7.40 9.71 3.75
C PRO A 142 -6.81 9.48 2.35
N ALA A 143 -5.49 9.30 2.28
CA ALA A 143 -4.83 8.96 1.02
C ALA A 143 -5.27 7.58 0.50
N ASP A 144 -5.58 7.53 -0.80
CA ASP A 144 -6.02 6.35 -1.55
C ASP A 144 -4.89 5.81 -2.46
N ILE A 145 -3.67 5.76 -1.93
CA ILE A 145 -2.42 5.48 -2.67
C ILE A 145 -1.87 4.06 -2.46
N TYR A 146 -2.56 3.23 -1.66
CA TYR A 146 -2.08 1.91 -1.28
C TYR A 146 -2.63 0.82 -2.21
N CYS A 147 -1.88 -0.26 -2.35
CA CYS A 147 -2.32 -1.47 -3.04
C CYS A 147 -1.68 -2.71 -2.42
N GLY A 148 -2.38 -3.85 -2.43
CA GLY A 148 -1.75 -5.16 -2.25
C GLY A 148 -1.29 -5.71 -3.60
N ALA A 149 0.01 -5.63 -3.87
CA ALA A 149 0.65 -6.10 -5.09
C ALA A 149 0.86 -7.63 -5.07
N ASP A 150 0.54 -8.30 -6.18
CA ASP A 150 0.76 -9.74 -6.36
C ASP A 150 2.20 -10.03 -6.84
N GLU A 151 3.18 -9.70 -6.00
CA GLU A 151 4.63 -9.76 -6.29
C GLU A 151 5.36 -10.89 -5.54
N SER A 152 4.65 -11.64 -4.70
CA SER A 152 5.21 -12.73 -3.89
C SER A 152 4.31 -13.96 -3.93
N ASP A 153 4.93 -15.14 -3.89
CA ASP A 153 4.24 -16.43 -3.98
C ASP A 153 3.40 -16.75 -2.71
N GLU A 154 3.66 -16.08 -1.58
CA GLU A 154 3.05 -16.41 -0.29
C GLU A 154 2.04 -15.36 0.20
N TYR A 155 2.36 -14.07 0.07
CA TYR A 155 1.54 -12.95 0.56
C TYR A 155 1.54 -11.79 -0.43
N LEU A 156 0.48 -10.98 -0.42
CA LEU A 156 0.50 -9.71 -1.15
C LEU A 156 1.53 -8.77 -0.52
N VAL A 157 2.21 -8.00 -1.36
CA VAL A 157 3.17 -6.97 -0.95
C VAL A 157 2.46 -5.63 -0.94
N LEU A 158 2.46 -4.93 0.20
CA LEU A 158 1.96 -3.55 0.26
C LEU A 158 2.79 -2.69 -0.69
N SER A 159 2.08 -1.90 -1.49
CA SER A 159 2.62 -0.93 -2.42
C SER A 159 2.07 0.44 -2.08
N VAL A 160 2.91 1.47 -2.25
CA VAL A 160 2.54 2.88 -2.20
C VAL A 160 2.92 3.51 -3.54
N ASN A 161 2.01 4.29 -4.12
CA ASN A 161 2.21 4.94 -5.43
C ASN A 161 2.68 3.95 -6.51
N ASN A 162 2.07 2.76 -6.55
CA ASN A 162 2.42 1.69 -7.48
C ASN A 162 3.86 1.14 -7.37
N ASN A 163 4.56 1.39 -6.25
CA ASN A 163 5.90 0.86 -5.98
C ASN A 163 5.88 -0.08 -4.75
N PRO A 164 5.95 -1.41 -4.93
CA PRO A 164 6.03 -2.38 -3.83
C PRO A 164 7.46 -2.52 -3.26
N ASP A 165 8.48 -2.13 -4.02
CA ASP A 165 9.90 -2.23 -3.66
C ASP A 165 10.43 -0.96 -2.97
N GLY A 166 9.57 0.05 -2.80
CA GLY A 166 9.96 1.35 -2.26
C GLY A 166 10.27 1.34 -0.76
N PHE A 167 9.96 0.27 -0.02
CA PHE A 167 10.05 0.32 1.44
C PHE A 167 11.44 -0.03 1.98
N SER A 168 11.81 0.68 3.05
CA SER A 168 12.97 0.38 3.88
C SER A 168 12.58 0.44 5.36
N LEU A 169 13.28 -0.34 6.19
CA LEU A 169 13.24 -0.16 7.64
C LEU A 169 14.48 0.61 8.08
N CYS A 170 14.26 1.72 8.77
CA CYS A 170 15.32 2.62 9.25
C CYS A 170 15.13 2.92 10.73
N THR A 171 16.21 3.20 11.46
CA THR A 171 16.14 3.69 12.84
C THR A 171 15.77 5.18 12.84
N ALA A 172 14.68 5.53 13.50
CA ALA A 172 14.22 6.90 13.68
C ALA A 172 15.20 7.72 14.53
N THR A 173 15.33 9.01 14.24
CA THR A 173 16.27 9.91 14.95
C THR A 173 15.67 10.44 16.25
N ASP A 174 14.37 10.76 16.27
CA ASP A 174 13.72 11.47 17.38
C ASP A 174 12.77 10.58 18.21
N ASP A 175 12.34 9.43 17.67
CA ASP A 175 11.31 8.56 18.28
C ASP A 175 11.89 7.32 18.96
N TYR A 176 12.65 7.51 20.04
CA TYR A 176 13.08 6.42 20.93
C TYR A 176 13.82 5.24 20.26
N ASP A 177 14.64 5.50 19.23
CA ASP A 177 15.34 4.48 18.45
C ASP A 177 14.39 3.43 17.81
N GLN A 178 13.14 3.80 17.52
CA GLN A 178 12.21 2.93 16.82
C GLN A 178 12.72 2.58 15.42
N ASN A 179 12.48 1.35 14.98
CA ASN A 179 12.67 1.00 13.57
C ASN A 179 11.36 1.25 12.84
N VAL A 180 11.36 2.29 12.01
CA VAL A 180 10.19 2.80 11.28
C VAL A 180 10.28 2.41 9.81
N VAL A 181 9.11 2.26 9.19
CA VAL A 181 8.99 2.12 7.74
C VAL A 181 9.24 3.47 7.09
N VAL A 182 10.06 3.47 6.05
CA VAL A 182 10.34 4.64 5.22
C VAL A 182 10.04 4.27 3.77
N TYR A 183 9.37 5.15 3.05
CA TYR A 183 9.14 5.02 1.62
C TYR A 183 10.25 5.74 0.85
N GLU A 184 10.90 5.01 -0.07
CA GLU A 184 12.00 5.46 -0.91
C GLU A 184 13.04 6.29 -0.14
N ALA A 185 13.64 5.67 0.88
CA ALA A 185 14.52 6.35 1.83
C ALA A 185 15.58 7.23 1.16
N GLU A 186 15.83 8.41 1.74
CA GLU A 186 16.76 9.41 1.23
C GLU A 186 17.82 9.78 2.26
N GLN A 187 19.05 9.94 1.80
CA GLN A 187 20.20 10.25 2.67
C GLN A 187 20.08 11.61 3.38
N SER A 188 19.36 12.55 2.80
CA SER A 188 19.20 13.92 3.33
C SER A 188 18.06 14.06 4.34
N ASN A 189 17.28 13.02 4.61
CA ASN A 189 16.16 13.11 5.53
C ASN A 189 16.64 13.07 7.00
N SER A 190 16.10 13.94 7.85
CA SER A 190 16.49 14.03 9.26
C SER A 190 15.65 13.15 10.21
N ALA A 191 14.50 12.64 9.77
CA ALA A 191 13.59 11.86 10.61
C ALA A 191 14.14 10.47 10.97
N TYR A 192 15.10 9.95 10.20
CA TYR A 192 15.74 8.66 10.42
C TYR A 192 17.21 8.69 10.04
N ASN A 193 17.97 7.70 10.53
CA ASN A 193 19.35 7.49 10.15
C ASN A 193 19.43 6.63 8.88
N TYR A 194 19.72 7.24 7.73
CA TYR A 194 19.81 6.56 6.44
C TYR A 194 20.80 5.38 6.43
N ASP A 195 21.91 5.46 7.18
CA ASP A 195 22.93 4.40 7.21
C ASP A 195 22.42 3.11 7.90
N THR A 196 21.30 3.19 8.61
CA THR A 196 20.63 2.04 9.24
C THR A 196 19.58 1.40 8.35
N CYS A 197 19.21 2.06 7.25
CA CYS A 197 18.16 1.60 6.36
C CYS A 197 18.55 0.31 5.65
N TYR A 198 17.58 -0.60 5.52
CA TYR A 198 17.68 -1.75 4.64
C TYR A 198 16.34 -2.00 3.94
N ALA A 199 16.42 -2.50 2.71
CA ALA A 199 15.25 -2.73 1.88
C ALA A 199 14.38 -3.85 2.46
N VAL A 200 13.06 -3.65 2.41
CA VAL A 200 12.07 -4.63 2.85
C VAL A 200 10.91 -4.67 1.88
N HIS A 201 10.29 -5.84 1.76
CA HIS A 201 8.89 -5.92 1.36
C HIS A 201 8.01 -5.81 2.60
N ILE A 202 6.86 -5.16 2.47
CA ILE A 202 5.84 -5.17 3.52
C ILE A 202 4.78 -6.19 3.13
N TYR A 203 4.77 -7.34 3.78
CA TYR A 203 3.76 -8.36 3.56
C TYR A 203 2.44 -8.02 4.25
N ILE A 204 1.35 -8.25 3.51
CA ILE A 204 -0.03 -8.21 3.97
C ILE A 204 -0.41 -9.62 4.41
N VAL A 205 -0.40 -9.86 5.71
CA VAL A 205 -0.61 -11.18 6.30
C VAL A 205 -2.04 -11.29 6.82
N PRO A 206 -2.86 -12.27 6.37
CA PRO A 206 -4.23 -12.42 6.88
C PRO A 206 -4.28 -12.50 8.41
N TYR A 207 -5.16 -11.69 9.01
CA TYR A 207 -5.36 -11.67 10.44
C TYR A 207 -6.34 -12.78 10.86
N THR A 208 -5.87 -13.70 11.70
CA THR A 208 -6.70 -14.72 12.33
C THR A 208 -6.90 -14.34 13.80
N ALA A 209 -8.13 -13.97 14.15
CA ALA A 209 -8.54 -13.66 15.52
C ALA A 209 -8.58 -14.90 16.43
#